data_AF-A0A1S3R338-F1
#
_entry.id   AF-A0A1S3R338-F1
#
_cell.length_a   1.000
_cell.length_b   1.000
_cell.length_c   1.000
_cell.angle_alpha   90.00
_cell.angle_beta   90.00
_cell.angle_gamma   90.00
#
_symmetry.space_group_name_H-M   'P 1'
#
loop_
_entity.id
_entity.type
_entity.pdbx_description
1 polymer ?
#
loop_
_entity_poly.entity_id
_entity_poly.type
_entity_poly.pdbx_seq_one_letter_code
_entity_poly.pdbx_strand_id
1 'polypeptide(L)'
;MVKATAQLQEKICSHHDKLLEVYCRTDQQCICYLCTVDEHKGHDTVSAAAERTEKQRQLGMSQQKVQQRFQEREKELKELQQAVESFKVSIVVIDEAVKKVEEDGSRLKDHERIP
;
A
#
# COMPACT_ATOMS: atom_id res chain seq x y z
N MET A 1 11.83 30.24 24.09
CA MET A 1 12.29 28.95 24.68
C MET A 1 11.08 28.21 25.24
N VAL A 2 10.37 27.37 24.48
CA VAL A 2 9.18 26.65 25.02
C VAL A 2 8.95 25.26 24.38
N LYS A 3 9.37 25.03 23.13
CA LYS A 3 9.06 23.78 22.41
C LYS A 3 9.78 22.53 22.96
N ALA A 4 11.03 22.68 23.40
CA ALA A 4 11.80 21.57 23.97
C ALA A 4 11.20 21.09 25.31
N THR A 5 10.65 22.00 26.10
CA THR A 5 10.06 21.70 27.42
C THR A 5 8.75 20.92 27.30
N ALA A 6 7.91 21.25 26.32
CA ALA A 6 6.66 20.53 26.06
C ALA A 6 6.91 19.06 25.64
N GLN A 7 7.89 18.83 24.75
CA GLN A 7 8.27 17.48 24.31
C GLN A 7 8.90 16.63 25.43
N LEU A 8 9.48 17.28 26.44
CA LEU A 8 9.98 16.60 27.63
C LEU A 8 8.84 16.22 28.57
N GLN A 9 7.83 17.09 28.76
CA GLN A 9 6.65 16.80 29.60
C GLN A 9 5.84 15.61 29.09
N GLU A 10 5.72 15.42 27.77
CA GLU A 10 5.05 14.25 27.17
C GLU A 10 5.70 12.91 27.53
N LYS A 11 6.95 12.92 28.03
CA LYS A 11 7.69 11.71 28.42
C LYS A 11 7.67 11.44 29.93
N ILE A 12 6.94 12.25 30.68
CA ILE A 12 6.82 12.16 32.14
C ILE A 12 5.43 11.65 32.50
N CYS A 13 5.38 10.67 33.40
CA CYS A 13 4.14 10.17 33.98
C CYS A 13 3.45 11.27 34.79
N SER A 14 2.19 11.54 34.45
CA SER A 14 1.34 12.53 35.13
C SER A 14 1.09 12.23 36.61
N HIS A 15 1.13 10.96 37.01
CA HIS A 15 0.83 10.54 38.38
C HIS A 15 2.06 10.47 39.29
N HIS A 16 3.21 10.14 38.71
CA HIS A 16 4.39 9.76 39.48
C HIS A 16 5.59 10.68 39.28
N ASP A 17 5.54 11.59 38.32
CA ASP A 17 6.65 12.48 37.94
C ASP A 17 7.95 11.68 37.69
N LYS A 18 7.82 10.63 36.87
CA LYS A 18 8.90 9.72 36.45
C LYS A 18 8.83 9.49 34.94
N LEU A 19 9.96 9.16 34.32
CA LEU A 19 10.02 8.89 32.89
C LEU A 19 9.16 7.68 32.48
N LEU A 20 8.54 7.78 31.31
CA LEU A 20 7.74 6.73 30.69
C LEU A 20 8.66 5.71 29.96
N GLU A 21 9.29 4.83 30.73
CA GLU A 21 10.31 3.88 30.23
C GLU A 21 9.78 2.46 30.03
N VAL A 22 8.53 2.19 30.42
CA VAL A 22 7.86 0.89 30.32
C VAL A 22 6.70 1.02 29.35
N TYR A 23 6.40 -0.04 28.60
CA TYR A 23 5.21 -0.15 27.77
C TYR A 23 4.32 -1.25 28.32
N CYS A 24 3.07 -0.91 28.63
CA CYS A 24 2.05 -1.88 28.94
C CYS A 24 1.38 -2.35 27.65
N ARG A 25 1.49 -3.64 27.33
CA ARG A 25 0.88 -4.26 26.14
C ARG A 25 -0.61 -4.47 26.29
N THR A 26 -1.06 -4.77 27.52
CA THR A 26 -2.49 -4.91 27.83
C THR A 26 -3.25 -3.63 27.51
N ASP A 27 -2.74 -2.49 27.96
CA ASP A 27 -3.40 -1.18 27.77
C ASP A 27 -2.83 -0.36 26.60
N GLN A 28 -1.79 -0.89 25.95
CA GLN A 28 -1.12 -0.31 24.79
C GLN A 28 -0.56 1.11 25.00
N GLN A 29 -0.07 1.42 26.20
CA GLN A 29 0.45 2.74 26.55
C GLN A 29 1.84 2.71 27.21
N CYS A 30 2.59 3.81 27.06
CA CYS A 30 3.84 4.03 27.78
C CYS A 30 3.53 4.48 29.21
N ILE A 31 4.15 3.83 30.19
CA ILE A 31 3.97 4.07 31.63
C ILE A 31 5.35 4.20 32.31
N CYS A 32 5.38 4.71 33.54
CA CYS A 32 6.61 4.67 34.35
C CYS A 32 6.71 3.38 35.15
N TYR A 33 7.86 3.14 35.78
CA TYR A 33 8.08 1.94 36.59
C TYR A 33 7.11 1.83 37.79
N LEU A 34 6.72 2.94 38.43
CA LEU A 34 5.80 2.91 39.58
C LEU A 34 4.39 2.45 39.19
N CYS A 35 3.93 2.79 37.98
CA CYS A 35 2.67 2.29 37.45
C CYS A 35 2.61 0.75 37.39
N THR A 36 3.75 0.06 37.24
CA THR A 36 3.80 -1.41 37.12
C THR A 36 3.51 -2.14 38.43
N VAL A 37 3.64 -1.45 39.57
CA VAL A 37 3.35 -2.01 40.90
C VAL A 37 2.04 -1.50 41.49
N ASP A 38 1.38 -0.56 40.79
CA ASP A 38 0.12 0.07 41.17
C ASP A 38 -0.98 -0.25 40.12
N GLU A 39 -1.42 0.74 39.33
CA GLU A 39 -2.52 0.62 38.37
C GLU A 39 -2.34 -0.51 37.34
N HIS A 40 -1.11 -0.77 36.88
CA HIS A 40 -0.80 -1.79 35.87
C HIS A 40 -0.23 -3.08 36.49
N LYS A 41 -0.48 -3.33 37.77
CA LYS A 41 0.01 -4.53 38.46
C LYS A 41 -0.55 -5.80 37.82
N GLY A 42 0.36 -6.65 37.34
CA GLY A 42 0.02 -7.93 36.71
C GLY A 42 -0.32 -7.83 35.22
N HIS A 43 -0.23 -6.65 34.61
CA HIS A 43 -0.38 -6.50 33.17
C HIS A 43 0.88 -6.99 32.43
N ASP A 44 0.74 -7.32 31.15
CA ASP A 44 1.88 -7.62 30.29
C ASP A 44 2.64 -6.31 30.04
N THR A 45 3.87 -6.24 30.54
CA THR A 45 4.72 -5.05 30.44
C THR A 45 6.11 -5.43 29.94
N VAL A 46 6.67 -4.55 29.12
CA VAL A 46 8.02 -4.64 28.58
C VAL A 46 8.70 -3.28 28.64
N SER A 47 10.00 -3.18 28.39
CA SER A 47 10.62 -1.87 28.25
C SER A 47 10.10 -1.16 27.00
N ALA A 48 9.91 0.16 27.08
CA ALA A 48 9.46 0.97 25.95
C ALA A 48 10.44 0.88 24.76
N ALA A 49 11.73 0.70 25.03
CA ALA A 49 12.75 0.51 24.00
C ALA A 49 12.61 -0.83 23.26
N ALA A 50 12.32 -1.92 23.98
CA ALA A 50 12.10 -3.23 23.38
C ALA A 50 10.83 -3.22 22.51
N GLU A 51 9.72 -2.67 23.04
CA GLU A 51 8.48 -2.56 22.27
C GLU A 51 8.66 -1.67 21.03
N ARG A 52 9.37 -0.54 21.14
CA ARG A 52 9.66 0.31 19.99
C ARG A 52 10.41 -0.45 18.90
N THR A 53 11.42 -1.23 19.28
CA THR A 53 12.20 -2.04 18.33
C THR A 53 11.31 -3.04 17.60
N GLU A 54 10.44 -3.72 18.34
CA GLU A 54 9.51 -4.70 17.77
C GLU A 54 8.48 -4.04 16.84
N LYS A 55 7.84 -2.94 17.26
CA LYS A 55 6.90 -2.20 16.41
C LYS A 55 7.58 -1.62 15.17
N GLN A 56 8.80 -1.10 15.30
CA GLN A 56 9.57 -0.59 14.15
C GLN A 56 9.87 -1.71 13.14
N ARG A 57 10.23 -2.90 13.62
CA ARG A 57 10.44 -4.09 12.78
C ARG A 57 9.17 -4.49 12.03
N GLN A 58 8.04 -4.56 12.73
CA GLN A 58 6.73 -4.88 12.13
C GLN A 58 6.29 -3.84 11.08
N LEU A 59 6.50 -2.56 11.37
CA LEU A 59 6.24 -1.47 10.42
C LEU A 59 7.13 -1.60 9.18
N GLY A 60 8.42 -1.89 9.35
CA GLY A 60 9.35 -2.12 8.24
C GLY A 60 8.90 -3.27 7.32
N MET A 61 8.48 -4.40 7.90
CA MET A 61 7.92 -5.51 7.12
C MET A 61 6.64 -5.14 6.38
N SER A 62 5.75 -4.40 7.04
CA SER A 62 4.50 -3.94 6.43
C SER A 62 4.77 -2.98 5.26
N GLN A 63 5.73 -2.06 5.42
CA GLN A 63 6.17 -1.14 4.38
C GLN A 63 6.74 -1.89 3.17
N GLN A 64 7.60 -2.89 3.39
CA GLN A 64 8.14 -3.75 2.33
C GLN A 64 7.02 -4.46 1.55
N LYS A 65 6.02 -5.01 2.25
CA LYS A 65 4.88 -5.69 1.63
C LYS A 65 4.04 -4.72 0.78
N VAL A 66 3.82 -3.50 1.25
CA VAL A 66 3.11 -2.47 0.48
C VAL A 66 3.90 -2.08 -0.77
N GLN A 67 5.22 -1.89 -0.64
CA GLN A 67 6.09 -1.55 -1.78
C GLN A 67 6.12 -2.66 -2.83
N GLN A 68 6.21 -3.92 -2.41
CA GLN A 68 6.16 -5.06 -3.33
C GLN A 68 4.84 -5.10 -4.11
N ARG A 69 3.70 -4.96 -3.40
CA ARG A 69 2.38 -4.91 -4.04
C ARG A 69 2.27 -3.75 -5.01
N PHE A 70 2.85 -2.60 -4.69
CA PHE A 70 2.86 -1.45 -5.58
C PHE A 70 3.61 -1.76 -6.88
N GLN A 71 4.82 -2.32 -6.79
CA GLN A 71 5.63 -2.71 -7.96
C GLN A 71 4.92 -3.77 -8.83
N GLU A 72 4.27 -4.75 -8.21
CA GLU A 72 3.48 -5.75 -8.93
C GLU A 72 2.33 -5.09 -9.71
N ARG A 73 1.62 -4.14 -9.09
CA ARG A 73 0.53 -3.40 -9.76
C ARG A 73 1.03 -2.48 -10.86
N GLU A 74 2.19 -1.85 -10.71
CA GLU A 74 2.80 -1.07 -11.79
C GLU A 74 3.12 -1.95 -13.01
N LYS A 75 3.62 -3.17 -12.77
CA LYS A 75 3.89 -4.15 -13.83
C LYS A 75 2.61 -4.58 -14.53
N GLU A 76 1.59 -4.99 -13.76
CA GLU A 76 0.28 -5.37 -14.30
C GLU A 76 -0.35 -4.24 -15.14
N LEU A 77 -0.24 -2.99 -14.66
CA LEU A 77 -0.76 -1.83 -15.38
C LEU A 77 -0.07 -1.65 -16.74
N LYS A 78 1.25 -1.83 -16.80
CA LYS A 78 2.03 -1.74 -18.04
C LYS A 78 1.65 -2.85 -19.03
N GLU A 79 1.49 -4.08 -18.55
CA GLU A 79 1.04 -5.21 -19.37
C GLU A 79 -0.37 -4.96 -19.93
N LEU A 80 -1.28 -4.43 -19.11
CA LEU A 80 -2.63 -4.08 -19.54
C LEU A 80 -2.62 -2.95 -20.59
N GLN A 81 -1.78 -1.93 -20.42
CA GLN A 81 -1.61 -0.85 -21.41
C GLN A 81 -1.16 -1.40 -22.77
N GLN A 82 -0.15 -2.27 -22.78
CA GLN A 82 0.33 -2.91 -24.01
C GLN A 82 -0.75 -3.77 -24.68
N ALA A 83 -1.53 -4.51 -23.90
CA ALA A 83 -2.65 -5.30 -24.44
C ALA A 83 -3.68 -4.38 -25.11
N VAL A 84 -4.09 -3.29 -24.45
CA VAL A 84 -5.03 -2.32 -25.00
C VAL A 84 -4.51 -1.68 -26.29
N GLU A 85 -3.22 -1.32 -26.36
CA GLU A 85 -2.61 -0.79 -27.57
C GLU A 85 -2.61 -1.82 -28.71
N SER A 86 -2.24 -3.07 -28.42
CA SER A 86 -2.29 -4.15 -29.40
C SER A 86 -3.71 -4.36 -29.94
N PHE A 87 -4.73 -4.35 -29.06
CA PHE A 87 -6.12 -4.47 -29.48
C PHE A 87 -6.57 -3.32 -30.38
N LYS A 88 -6.16 -2.08 -30.07
CA LYS A 88 -6.45 -0.91 -30.92
C LYS A 88 -5.86 -1.08 -32.32
N VAL A 89 -4.62 -1.55 -32.43
CA VAL A 89 -3.98 -1.83 -33.72
C VAL A 89 -4.74 -2.93 -34.47
N SER A 90 -5.09 -4.03 -33.79
CA SER A 90 -5.86 -5.12 -34.41
C SER A 90 -7.22 -4.65 -34.94
N ILE A 91 -7.92 -3.76 -34.24
CA ILE A 91 -9.20 -3.19 -34.71
C ILE A 91 -9.02 -2.44 -36.04
N VAL A 92 -7.97 -1.63 -36.17
CA VAL A 92 -7.69 -0.90 -37.42
C VAL A 92 -7.41 -1.87 -38.57
N VAL A 93 -6.60 -2.90 -38.33
CA VAL A 93 -6.29 -3.93 -39.34
C VAL A 93 -7.54 -4.69 -39.78
N ILE A 94 -8.43 -5.04 -38.83
CA ILE A 94 -9.69 -5.73 -39.15
C ILE A 94 -10.60 -4.80 -39.97
N ASP A 95 -10.71 -3.52 -39.63
CA ASP A 95 -11.52 -2.55 -40.37
C ASP A 95 -11.05 -2.40 -41.83
N GLU A 96 -9.73 -2.31 -42.04
CA GLU A 96 -9.13 -2.29 -43.39
C GLU A 96 -9.39 -3.60 -44.15
N ALA A 97 -9.26 -4.75 -43.50
CA ALA A 97 -9.54 -6.04 -44.11
C ALA A 97 -11.02 -6.21 -44.50
N VAL A 98 -11.95 -5.73 -43.65
CA VAL A 98 -13.39 -5.76 -43.93
C VAL A 98 -13.71 -4.92 -45.16
N LYS A 99 -13.22 -3.67 -45.23
CA LYS A 99 -13.40 -2.79 -46.39
C LYS A 99 -12.95 -3.45 -47.69
N LYS A 100 -11.77 -4.08 -47.68
CA LYS A 100 -11.24 -4.78 -48.85
C LYS A 100 -12.13 -5.94 -49.30
N VAL A 101 -12.66 -6.73 -48.36
CA VAL A 101 -13.59 -7.83 -48.68
C VAL A 101 -14.90 -7.31 -49.27
N GLU A 102 -15.42 -6.18 -48.77
CA GLU A 102 -16.62 -5.55 -49.32
C GLU A 102 -16.42 -5.02 -50.75
N GLU A 103 -15.27 -4.41 -51.02
CA GLU A 103 -14.88 -3.95 -52.36
C GLU A 103 -14.74 -5.11 -53.34
N ASP A 104 -13.99 -6.16 -52.97
CA ASP A 104 -13.81 -7.35 -53.82
C ASP A 104 -15.15 -8.08 -54.07
N GLY A 105 -16.02 -8.15 -53.05
CA GLY A 105 -17.37 -8.69 -53.18
C GLY A 105 -18.28 -7.89 -54.11
N SER A 106 -18.14 -6.56 -54.12
CA SER A 106 -18.88 -5.69 -55.04
C SER A 106 -18.45 -5.91 -56.49
N ARG A 107 -17.12 -5.98 -56.72
CA ARG A 107 -16.53 -6.23 -58.06
C ARG A 107 -16.96 -7.57 -58.66
N LEU A 108 -17.08 -8.62 -57.84
CA LEU A 108 -17.55 -9.94 -58.29
C LEU A 108 -19.00 -9.90 -58.79
N LYS A 109 -19.90 -9.22 -58.05
CA LYS A 109 -21.31 -9.05 -58.43
C LYS A 109 -21.51 -8.26 -59.73
N ASP A 110 -20.60 -7.35 -60.03
CA ASP A 110 -20.62 -6.59 -61.29
C ASP A 110 -20.13 -7.45 -62.46
N HIS A 111 -19.15 -8.32 -62.24
CA HIS A 111 -18.64 -9.23 -63.28
C HIS A 111 -19.66 -10.30 -63.71
N GLU A 112 -20.40 -10.88 -62.75
CA GLU A 112 -21.47 -11.87 -63.03
C GLU A 112 -22.70 -11.28 -63.72
N ARG A 113 -22.81 -9.95 -63.80
CA ARG A 113 -23.92 -9.24 -64.44
C ARG A 113 -23.67 -8.91 -65.92
N ILE A 114 -22.49 -9.24 -66.43
CA ILE A 114 -22.14 -9.11 -67.86
C ILE A 114 -22.72 -10.34 -68.59
N PRO A 115 -23.59 -10.18 -69.60
CA PRO A 115 -24.28 -11.28 -70.28
C PRO A 115 -23.38 -12.29 -70.99
#